data_AF-A0A5C3KLE8-F1
#
_entry.id   AF-A0A5C3KLE8-F1
#
_cell.length_a   1.000
_cell.length_b   1.000
_cell.length_c   1.000
_cell.angle_alpha   90.00
_cell.angle_beta   90.00
_cell.angle_gamma   90.00
#
_symmetry.space_group_name_H-M   'P 1'
#
loop_
_entity.id
_entity.type
_entity.pdbx_description
1 polymer ?
#
loop_
_entity_poly.entity_id
_entity_poly.type
_entity_poly.pdbx_seq_one_letter_code
_entity_poly.pdbx_strand_id
1 'polypeptide(L)'
;MAEAISKLHPRVPSPPPHPEMYQGEKLVDDKDHPFHAPGPNDQRALCPSLNTLANHGYLPRNGVATPAHIIFASMAEFNMELQAARLAAYVAHLLDGNPVTDLLSTAGKTSKTGPDPQRSESWEPTEHLRATLA
;
A
#
# COMPACT_ATOMS: atom_id res chain seq x y z
N MET A 1 3.31 -11.06 23.30
CA MET A 1 2.27 -10.78 22.28
C MET A 1 1.25 -9.71 22.71
N ALA A 2 0.62 -9.80 23.89
CA ALA A 2 -0.46 -8.86 24.27
C ALA A 2 -0.03 -7.39 24.42
N GLU A 3 1.19 -7.12 24.88
CA GLU A 3 1.65 -5.76 25.19
C GLU A 3 1.98 -4.90 23.96
N ALA A 4 2.29 -5.54 22.82
CA ALA A 4 2.66 -4.83 21.59
C ALA A 4 1.47 -4.50 20.67
N ILE A 5 0.46 -5.37 20.66
CA ILE A 5 -0.81 -5.11 19.97
C ILE A 5 -1.49 -3.87 20.60
N SER A 6 -1.28 -3.64 21.90
CA SER A 6 -1.82 -2.51 22.67
C SER A 6 -1.37 -1.13 22.16
N LYS A 7 -0.19 -1.02 21.53
CA LYS A 7 0.33 0.26 20.98
C LYS A 7 -0.04 0.49 19.52
N LEU A 8 -0.55 -0.54 18.86
CA LEU A 8 -1.03 -0.42 17.50
C LEU A 8 -2.48 0.07 17.56
N HIS A 9 -2.91 0.77 16.52
CA HIS A 9 -4.33 1.03 16.30
C HIS A 9 -4.80 0.08 15.20
N PRO A 10 -5.17 -1.17 15.53
CA PRO A 10 -5.69 -2.11 14.55
C PRO A 10 -6.82 -1.47 13.76
N ARG A 11 -6.70 -1.55 12.43
CA ARG A 11 -7.81 -1.20 11.55
C ARG A 11 -8.37 -2.47 10.95
N VAL A 12 -9.68 -2.58 10.97
CA VAL A 12 -10.38 -3.59 10.18
C VAL A 12 -10.23 -3.19 8.71
N PRO A 13 -9.60 -4.01 7.86
CA PRO A 13 -9.46 -3.69 6.45
C PRO A 13 -10.83 -3.51 5.81
N SER A 14 -10.94 -2.50 4.95
CA SER A 14 -12.17 -2.33 4.17
C SER A 14 -12.32 -3.49 3.18
N PRO A 15 -13.54 -3.96 2.89
CA PRO A 15 -13.75 -4.95 1.85
C PRO A 15 -13.22 -4.43 0.50
N PRO A 16 -12.73 -5.30 -0.40
CA PRO A 16 -12.30 -4.89 -1.73
C PRO A 16 -13.42 -4.11 -2.44
N PRO A 17 -13.10 -2.98 -3.08
CA PRO A 17 -14.09 -2.20 -3.80
C PRO A 17 -14.61 -2.98 -5.02
N HIS A 18 -15.85 -2.69 -5.41
CA HIS A 18 -16.41 -3.16 -6.67
C HIS A 18 -15.96 -2.27 -7.83
N PRO A 19 -15.96 -2.78 -9.08
CA PRO A 19 -15.73 -1.96 -10.25
C PRO A 19 -16.76 -0.83 -10.36
N GLU A 20 -16.38 0.26 -11.01
CA GLU A 20 -17.32 1.33 -11.34
C GLU A 20 -18.43 0.83 -12.27
N MET A 21 -19.60 1.47 -12.21
CA MET A 21 -20.74 1.15 -13.08
C MET A 21 -20.42 1.36 -14.56
N TYR A 22 -19.52 2.30 -14.89
CA TYR A 22 -19.07 2.57 -16.24
C TYR A 22 -17.59 2.19 -16.37
N GLN A 23 -17.28 1.24 -17.24
CA GLN A 23 -15.91 0.77 -17.51
C GLN A 23 -15.45 1.07 -18.95
N GLY A 24 -16.20 1.93 -19.66
CA GLY A 24 -15.80 2.40 -20.97
C GLY A 24 -14.67 3.44 -20.88
N GLU A 25 -14.17 3.85 -22.04
CA GLU A 25 -13.16 4.90 -22.14
C GLU A 25 -13.72 6.21 -21.55
N LYS A 26 -12.96 6.80 -20.63
CA LYS A 26 -13.23 8.12 -20.07
C LYS A 26 -11.93 8.92 -19.99
N LEU A 27 -12.04 10.24 -20.01
CA LEU A 27 -10.90 11.10 -19.71
C LEU A 27 -10.58 10.95 -18.21
N VAL A 28 -9.37 10.51 -17.89
CA VAL A 28 -8.90 10.31 -16.51
C VAL A 28 -8.00 11.43 -16.00
N ASP A 29 -7.39 12.19 -16.92
CA ASP A 29 -6.75 13.47 -16.60
C ASP A 29 -7.80 14.59 -16.72
N ASP A 30 -8.66 14.66 -15.71
CA ASP A 30 -9.77 15.60 -15.65
C ASP A 30 -9.57 16.67 -14.55
N LYS A 31 -10.54 17.59 -14.45
CA LYS A 31 -10.51 18.68 -13.47
C LYS A 31 -10.52 18.20 -12.00
N ASP A 32 -10.97 16.98 -11.75
CA ASP A 32 -11.08 16.40 -10.40
C ASP A 32 -9.78 15.64 -10.04
N HIS A 33 -9.00 15.24 -11.05
CA HIS A 33 -7.72 14.54 -10.92
C HIS A 33 -6.54 15.27 -11.57
N PRO A 34 -6.32 16.57 -11.28
CA PRO A 34 -5.22 17.32 -11.90
C PRO A 34 -3.86 16.79 -11.44
N PHE A 35 -2.90 16.79 -12.36
CA PHE A 35 -1.51 16.49 -12.04
C PHE A 35 -0.91 17.49 -11.06
N HIS A 36 -0.37 17.00 -9.95
CA HIS A 36 0.49 17.75 -9.04
C HIS A 36 1.83 17.02 -8.88
N ALA A 37 2.93 17.76 -9.01
CA ALA A 37 4.25 17.23 -8.75
C ALA A 37 4.36 16.80 -7.26
N PRO A 38 5.06 15.70 -6.96
CA PRO A 38 5.23 15.23 -5.58
C PRO A 38 6.02 16.27 -4.76
N GLY A 39 5.57 16.51 -3.53
CA GLY A 39 6.33 17.27 -2.56
C GLY A 39 7.52 16.48 -1.98
N PRO A 40 8.42 17.13 -1.23
CA PRO A 40 9.63 16.51 -0.71
C PRO A 40 9.38 15.36 0.29
N ASN A 41 8.18 15.30 0.88
CA ASN A 41 7.79 14.28 1.85
C ASN A 41 6.85 13.21 1.28
N ASP A 42 6.51 13.29 -0.01
CA ASP A 42 5.58 12.39 -0.67
C ASP A 42 6.31 11.14 -1.16
N GLN A 43 5.74 9.97 -0.86
CA GLN A 43 6.35 8.69 -1.21
C GLN A 43 6.10 8.39 -2.69
N ARG A 44 7.16 8.08 -3.44
CA ARG A 44 7.08 7.62 -4.83
C ARG A 44 7.90 6.34 -5.06
N ALA A 45 7.25 5.38 -5.70
CA ALA A 45 7.68 4.02 -5.96
C ALA A 45 8.67 3.91 -7.13
N LEU A 46 9.28 2.74 -7.28
CA LEU A 46 9.80 2.30 -8.59
C LEU A 46 8.67 1.97 -9.57
N CYS A 47 7.45 1.71 -9.09
CA CYS A 47 6.28 1.44 -9.93
C CYS A 47 5.74 2.75 -10.54
N PRO A 48 5.80 2.93 -11.87
CA PRO A 48 5.35 4.17 -12.51
C PRO A 48 3.83 4.39 -12.33
N SER A 49 3.03 3.33 -12.40
CA SER A 49 1.57 3.42 -12.26
C SER A 49 1.14 4.00 -10.91
N LEU A 50 1.72 3.54 -9.80
CA LEU A 50 1.40 4.06 -8.45
C LEU A 50 1.80 5.53 -8.28
N ASN A 51 2.87 5.96 -8.97
CA ASN A 51 3.30 7.35 -8.95
C ASN A 51 2.31 8.26 -9.68
N THR A 52 1.82 7.83 -10.84
CA THR A 52 0.79 8.57 -11.58
C THR A 52 -0.50 8.68 -10.77
N LEU A 53 -0.99 7.58 -10.20
CA LEU A 53 -2.19 7.57 -9.35
C LEU A 53 -2.09 8.55 -8.17
N ALA A 54 -0.93 8.62 -7.50
CA ALA A 54 -0.70 9.57 -6.42
C ALA A 54 -0.52 11.02 -6.92
N ASN A 55 0.07 11.22 -8.10
CA ASN A 55 0.25 12.54 -8.70
C ASN A 55 -1.05 13.10 -9.30
N HIS A 56 -2.02 12.26 -9.67
CA HIS A 56 -3.35 12.68 -10.13
C HIS A 56 -4.39 12.67 -9.00
N GLY A 57 -4.05 12.15 -7.81
CA GLY A 57 -4.92 12.20 -6.64
C GLY A 57 -5.95 11.07 -6.55
N TYR A 58 -5.88 10.08 -7.45
CA TYR A 58 -6.58 8.80 -7.29
C TYR A 58 -6.12 8.03 -6.05
N LEU A 59 -4.85 8.20 -5.68
CA LEU A 59 -4.31 7.80 -4.38
C LEU A 59 -4.02 9.03 -3.51
N PRO A 60 -3.96 8.87 -2.17
CA PRO A 60 -3.42 9.89 -1.29
C PRO A 60 -2.07 10.41 -1.82
N ARG A 61 -2.00 11.72 -2.09
CA ARG A 61 -0.84 12.35 -2.75
C ARG A 61 0.48 12.16 -1.99
N ASN A 62 0.38 11.92 -0.68
CA ASN A 62 1.51 11.59 0.19
C ASN A 62 2.14 10.21 -0.08
N GLY A 63 1.53 9.38 -0.93
CA GLY A 63 1.99 8.05 -1.31
C GLY A 63 1.80 6.97 -0.24
N VAL A 64 0.84 7.15 0.68
CA VAL A 64 0.48 6.12 1.67
C VAL A 64 -1.00 5.81 1.58
N ALA A 65 -1.33 4.56 1.26
CA ALA A 65 -2.67 4.15 0.89
C ALA A 65 -3.06 2.81 1.53
N THR A 66 -4.37 2.54 1.59
CA THR A 66 -4.89 1.21 1.93
C THR A 66 -4.90 0.32 0.68
N PRO A 67 -4.94 -1.02 0.81
CA PRO A 67 -5.14 -1.91 -0.34
C PRO A 67 -6.42 -1.56 -1.11
N ALA A 68 -7.50 -1.21 -0.41
CA ALA A 68 -8.75 -0.80 -1.03
C ALA A 68 -8.61 0.44 -1.92
N HIS A 69 -7.85 1.46 -1.48
CA HIS A 69 -7.55 2.63 -2.31
C HIS A 69 -6.79 2.23 -3.58
N ILE A 70 -5.79 1.34 -3.46
CA ILE A 70 -4.98 0.90 -4.61
C ILE A 70 -5.81 0.14 -5.63
N ILE A 71 -6.69 -0.76 -5.16
CA ILE A 71 -7.60 -1.51 -6.03
C ILE A 71 -8.54 -0.56 -6.77
N PHE A 72 -9.22 0.33 -6.03
CA PHE A 72 -10.13 1.30 -6.63
C PHE A 72 -9.44 2.21 -7.65
N ALA A 73 -8.32 2.83 -7.25
CA ALA A 73 -7.57 3.76 -8.08
C ALA A 73 -7.07 3.10 -9.38
N SER A 74 -6.57 1.86 -9.29
CA SER A 74 -6.07 1.11 -10.46
C SER A 74 -7.18 0.78 -11.45
N MET A 75 -8.39 0.48 -10.95
CA MET A 75 -9.57 0.31 -11.81
C MET A 75 -10.03 1.65 -12.40
N ALA A 76 -10.06 2.71 -11.60
CA ALA A 76 -10.63 4.00 -11.98
C ALA A 76 -9.79 4.76 -13.02
N GLU A 77 -8.46 4.76 -12.90
CA GLU A 77 -7.55 5.48 -13.81
C GLU A 77 -7.10 4.62 -14.99
N PHE A 78 -6.74 3.35 -14.75
CA PHE A 78 -6.13 2.48 -15.77
C PHE A 78 -7.06 1.40 -16.31
N ASN A 79 -8.31 1.36 -15.88
CA ASN A 79 -9.26 0.31 -16.22
C ASN A 79 -8.72 -1.10 -15.96
N MET A 80 -7.91 -1.25 -14.90
CA MET A 80 -7.31 -2.53 -14.54
C MET A 80 -8.38 -3.52 -14.09
N GLU A 81 -8.29 -4.78 -14.51
CA GLU A 81 -9.26 -5.80 -14.11
C GLU A 81 -9.19 -6.05 -12.59
N LEU A 82 -10.34 -6.31 -11.96
CA LEU A 82 -10.48 -6.40 -10.50
C LEU A 82 -9.58 -7.47 -9.88
N GLN A 83 -9.47 -8.67 -10.46
CA GLN A 83 -8.62 -9.73 -9.91
C GLN A 83 -7.15 -9.36 -9.99
N ALA A 84 -6.71 -8.76 -11.09
CA ALA A 84 -5.34 -8.24 -11.21
C ALA A 84 -5.06 -7.14 -10.17
N ALA A 85 -5.98 -6.21 -9.99
CA ALA A 85 -5.90 -5.14 -8.98
C ALA A 85 -5.83 -5.68 -7.56
N ARG A 86 -6.69 -6.64 -7.22
CA ARG A 86 -6.68 -7.30 -5.92
C ARG A 86 -5.39 -8.05 -5.67
N LEU A 87 -4.94 -8.84 -6.64
CA LEU A 87 -3.71 -9.61 -6.50
C LEU A 87 -2.52 -8.69 -6.25
N ALA A 88 -2.33 -7.67 -7.09
CA ALA A 88 -1.22 -6.74 -6.95
C ALA A 88 -1.26 -5.99 -5.62
N ALA A 89 -2.42 -5.45 -5.23
CA ALA A 89 -2.56 -4.69 -4.00
C ALA A 89 -2.31 -5.53 -2.74
N TYR A 90 -2.85 -6.75 -2.68
CA TYR A 90 -2.68 -7.60 -1.50
C TYR A 90 -1.30 -8.24 -1.41
N VAL A 91 -0.68 -8.61 -2.55
CA VAL A 91 0.71 -9.08 -2.53
C VAL A 91 1.64 -7.97 -2.04
N ALA A 92 1.51 -6.75 -2.57
CA ALA A 92 2.31 -5.62 -2.09
C ALA A 92 2.04 -5.31 -0.61
N HIS A 93 0.78 -5.36 -0.17
CA HIS A 93 0.44 -5.07 1.23
C HIS A 93 0.97 -6.13 2.21
N LEU A 94 0.97 -7.41 1.82
CA LEU A 94 1.47 -8.50 2.68
C LEU A 94 3.00 -8.47 2.80
N LEU A 95 3.70 -8.05 1.74
CA LEU A 95 5.16 -8.02 1.72
C LEU A 95 5.73 -6.74 2.31
N ASP A 96 5.16 -5.59 1.95
CA ASP A 96 5.73 -4.26 2.22
C ASP A 96 4.82 -3.37 3.09
N GLY A 97 3.58 -3.80 3.33
CA GLY A 97 2.59 -3.04 4.10
C GLY A 97 2.63 -3.32 5.59
N ASN A 98 1.93 -2.47 6.35
CA ASN A 98 1.61 -2.73 7.74
C ASN A 98 0.22 -3.38 7.84
N PRO A 99 0.13 -4.70 8.07
CA PRO A 99 -1.15 -5.42 8.12
C PRO A 99 -2.00 -5.05 9.33
N VAL A 100 -1.40 -4.40 10.35
CA VAL A 100 -2.14 -3.99 11.55
C VAL A 100 -2.86 -2.67 11.34
N THR A 101 -2.22 -1.71 10.66
CA THR A 101 -2.83 -0.39 10.39
C THR A 101 -3.57 -0.33 9.05
N ASP A 102 -3.47 -1.39 8.23
CA ASP A 102 -4.00 -1.47 6.86
C ASP A 102 -3.43 -0.36 5.95
N LEU A 103 -2.12 -0.09 6.06
CA LEU A 103 -1.45 0.96 5.30
C LEU A 103 -0.22 0.44 4.57
N LEU A 104 -0.02 0.89 3.34
CA LEU A 104 1.12 0.61 2.49
C LEU A 104 1.70 1.94 1.98
N SER A 105 3.03 2.07 2.04
CA SER A 105 3.76 3.11 1.34
C SER A 105 3.93 2.68 -0.12
N THR A 106 3.73 3.57 -1.08
CA THR A 106 4.05 3.28 -2.47
C THR A 106 5.58 3.18 -2.68
N ALA A 107 6.37 3.79 -1.80
CA ALA A 107 7.82 3.79 -1.87
C ALA A 107 8.45 2.89 -0.80
N GLY A 108 9.63 3.27 -0.33
CA GLY A 108 10.28 2.63 0.81
C GLY A 108 9.57 2.85 2.14
N LYS A 109 10.22 2.35 3.19
CA LYS A 109 9.77 2.43 4.57
C LYS A 109 9.53 3.87 5.02
N THR A 110 8.40 4.10 5.68
CA THR A 110 8.03 5.40 6.24
C THR A 110 7.31 5.21 7.57
N SER A 111 7.46 6.14 8.51
CA SER A 111 6.70 6.12 9.77
C SER A 111 5.21 6.39 9.58
N LYS A 112 4.81 6.84 8.38
CA LYS A 112 3.41 7.13 8.02
C LYS A 112 2.52 5.89 7.95
N THR A 113 3.10 4.68 7.87
CA THR A 113 2.36 3.41 7.95
C THR A 113 2.18 2.92 9.40
N GLY A 114 2.50 3.75 10.40
CA GLY A 114 2.35 3.42 11.82
C GLY A 114 3.52 2.61 12.39
N PRO A 115 3.44 2.22 13.68
CA PRO A 115 4.49 1.46 14.33
C PRO A 115 4.67 0.09 13.68
N ASP A 116 5.93 -0.35 13.58
CA ASP A 116 6.23 -1.66 13.03
C ASP A 116 5.62 -2.78 13.89
N PRO A 117 5.06 -3.84 13.27
CA PRO A 117 4.71 -5.03 14.00
C PRO A 117 5.98 -5.65 14.61
N GLN A 118 5.84 -6.31 15.77
CA GLN A 118 6.98 -6.98 16.40
C GLN A 118 7.58 -8.01 15.44
N ARG A 119 8.88 -7.91 15.20
CA ARG A 119 9.66 -9.01 14.64
C ARG A 119 9.52 -10.18 15.61
N SER A 120 9.17 -11.37 15.14
CA SER A 120 9.28 -12.57 15.96
C SER A 120 10.74 -12.67 16.44
N GLU A 121 10.97 -12.63 17.76
CA GLU A 121 12.30 -12.71 18.39
C GLU A 121 13.11 -13.97 17.99
N SER A 122 12.49 -14.93 17.30
CA SER A 122 13.11 -16.21 16.91
C SER A 122 14.02 -16.17 15.67
N TRP A 123 14.19 -15.02 14.99
CA TRP A 123 15.16 -14.91 13.89
C TRP A 123 16.21 -13.86 14.21
N GLU A 124 17.23 -14.30 14.94
CA GLU A 124 18.57 -13.69 14.98
C GLU A 124 19.46 -14.47 13.98
N PRO A 125 20.00 -13.85 12.92
CA PRO A 125 20.87 -14.54 11.96
C PRO A 125 22.09 -15.21 12.61
N THR A 126 22.50 -14.69 13.78
CA THR A 126 23.67 -15.15 14.52
C THR A 126 23.46 -16.52 15.20
N GLU A 127 22.23 -16.87 15.58
CA GLU A 127 21.94 -18.16 16.22
C GLU A 127 21.90 -19.33 15.24
N HIS A 128 21.42 -19.11 14.01
CA HIS A 128 21.37 -20.16 12.98
C HIS A 128 22.76 -20.60 12.50
N LEU A 129 23.72 -19.66 12.43
CA LEU A 129 25.11 -19.98 12.08
C LEU A 129 25.80 -20.83 13.17
N ARG A 130 25.44 -20.65 14.44
CA ARG A 130 25.96 -21.48 15.54
C ARG A 130 25.37 -22.88 15.55
N ALA A 131 24.08 -23.02 15.22
CA ALA A 131 23.40 -24.32 15.17
C ALA A 131 23.83 -25.22 13.98
N THR A 132 24.49 -24.67 12.97
CA THR A 132 24.95 -25.43 11.78
C THR A 132 26.42 -25.85 11.89
N LEU A 133 27.15 -25.32 12.89
CA LEU A 133 28.59 -25.56 13.10
C LEU A 133 28.87 -26.32 14.41
N ALA A 134 27.85 -26.88 15.04
CA ALA A 134 27.93 -27.80 16.18
C ALA A 134 27.34 -29.16 15.78
#